data_AF-A0A378XZC1-F1
#
_entry.id   AF-A0A378XZC1-F1
#
_cell.length_a   1.000
_cell.length_b   1.000
_cell.length_c   1.000
_cell.angle_alpha   90.00
_cell.angle_beta   90.00
_cell.angle_gamma   90.00
#
_symmetry.space_group_name_H-M   'P 1'
#
loop_
_entity.id
_entity.type
_entity.pdbx_description
1 polymer ?
#
loop_
_entity_poly.entity_id
_entity_poly.type
_entity_poly.pdbx_seq_one_letter_code
_entity_poly.pdbx_strand_id
1 'polypeptide(L)'
;MLDKLIATHIDELRRLCNESAHLSFTEAEMIWFEYFEANYLFFSTMLVSKGAPYFRTQFLEFMMDELREEVDMNEERNRGLNKEVVVRYAASAVVGIMEWWFMNEKPLPPDEMAEQIGMLLDRKL
;
A
#
# COMPACT_ATOMS: atom_id res chain seq x y z
N MET A 1 -8.27 -21.62 -4.82
CA MET A 1 -7.24 -21.41 -5.86
C MET A 1 -6.89 -19.93 -5.93
N LEU A 2 -7.89 -19.04 -6.06
CA LEU A 2 -7.71 -17.59 -5.97
C LEU A 2 -7.26 -17.12 -4.57
N ASP A 3 -7.88 -17.59 -3.48
CA ASP A 3 -7.54 -17.14 -2.12
C ASP A 3 -6.08 -17.44 -1.73
N LYS A 4 -5.57 -18.59 -2.18
CA LYS A 4 -4.15 -18.95 -1.98
C LYS A 4 -3.22 -18.03 -2.76
N LEU A 5 -3.59 -17.66 -3.98
CA LEU A 5 -2.81 -16.74 -4.80
C LEU A 5 -2.81 -15.32 -4.19
N ILE A 6 -3.95 -14.86 -3.68
CA ILE A 6 -4.05 -13.60 -2.92
C ILE A 6 -3.14 -13.64 -1.71
N ALA A 7 -3.23 -14.69 -0.89
CA ALA A 7 -2.38 -14.85 0.29
C ALA A 7 -0.89 -14.83 -0.08
N THR A 8 -0.49 -15.55 -1.15
CA THR A 8 0.89 -15.55 -1.63
C THR A 8 1.38 -14.15 -2.00
N HIS A 9 0.59 -13.35 -2.72
CA HIS A 9 1.01 -11.99 -3.08
C HIS A 9 1.06 -11.06 -1.85
N ILE A 10 0.15 -11.19 -0.89
CA ILE A 10 0.17 -10.40 0.35
C ILE A 10 1.37 -10.78 1.21
N ASP A 11 1.63 -12.08 1.39
CA ASP A 11 2.79 -12.55 2.15
C ASP A 11 4.10 -12.08 1.53
N GLU A 12 4.14 -11.96 0.20
CA GLU A 12 5.33 -11.49 -0.49
C GLU A 12 5.52 -9.97 -0.40
N LEU A 13 4.44 -9.18 -0.45
CA LEU A 13 4.51 -7.75 -0.11
C LEU A 13 4.98 -7.55 1.34
N ARG A 14 4.51 -8.39 2.28
CA ARG A 14 4.97 -8.36 3.67
C ARG A 14 6.45 -8.72 3.79
N ARG A 15 6.92 -9.72 3.06
CA ARG A 15 8.36 -10.07 3.02
C ARG A 15 9.19 -8.90 2.52
N LEU A 16 8.77 -8.27 1.42
CA LEU A 16 9.44 -7.09 0.86
C LEU A 16 9.48 -5.94 1.86
N CYS A 17 8.36 -5.64 2.53
CA CYS A 17 8.31 -4.61 3.57
C CYS A 17 9.33 -4.85 4.69
N ASN A 18 9.38 -6.08 5.21
CA ASN A 18 10.34 -6.45 6.26
C ASN A 18 11.79 -6.31 5.80
N GLU A 19 12.09 -6.68 4.55
CA GLU A 19 13.44 -6.55 3.99
C GLU A 19 13.82 -5.09 3.74
N SER A 20 12.85 -4.24 3.42
CA SER A 20 13.05 -2.81 3.16
C SER A 20 12.89 -1.91 4.41
N ALA A 21 12.63 -2.46 5.59
CA ALA A 21 12.33 -1.67 6.81
C ALA A 21 13.45 -0.71 7.26
N HIS A 22 14.66 -0.87 6.73
CA HIS A 22 15.81 0.00 7.00
C HIS A 22 16.00 1.12 5.97
N LEU A 23 15.18 1.13 4.91
CA LEU A 23 15.23 2.10 3.82
C LEU A 23 14.28 3.27 4.10
N SER A 24 14.43 4.35 3.34
CA SER A 24 13.44 5.41 3.31
C SER A 24 12.12 4.92 2.71
N PHE A 25 11.00 5.59 3.00
CA PHE A 25 9.71 5.28 2.37
C PHE A 25 9.78 5.28 0.85
N THR A 26 10.52 6.23 0.25
CA THR A 26 10.67 6.28 -1.21
C THR A 26 11.39 5.06 -1.76
N GLU A 27 12.50 4.65 -1.14
CA GLU A 27 13.24 3.45 -1.54
C GLU A 27 12.43 2.16 -1.34
N ALA A 28 11.66 2.07 -0.25
CA ALA A 28 10.78 0.93 0.01
C ALA A 28 9.63 0.84 -1.01
N GLU A 29 9.01 1.99 -1.35
CA GLU A 29 7.96 2.05 -2.37
C GLU A 29 8.50 1.68 -3.77
N MET A 30 9.74 2.03 -4.10
CA MET A 30 10.35 1.60 -5.38
C MET A 30 10.37 0.08 -5.51
N ILE A 31 10.75 -0.64 -4.44
CA ILE A 31 10.75 -2.12 -4.41
C ILE A 31 9.33 -2.66 -4.59
N TRP A 32 8.34 -2.03 -3.96
CA TRP A 32 6.94 -2.42 -4.12
C TRP A 32 6.43 -2.21 -5.54
N PHE A 33 6.74 -1.07 -6.16
CA PHE A 33 6.31 -0.77 -7.52
C PHE A 33 7.01 -1.65 -8.57
N GLU A 34 8.26 -2.04 -8.35
CA GLU A 34 8.92 -3.09 -9.15
C GLU A 34 8.16 -4.42 -9.06
N TYR A 35 7.73 -4.82 -7.85
CA TYR A 35 6.95 -6.03 -7.65
C TYR A 35 5.56 -5.95 -8.30
N PHE A 36 4.89 -4.79 -8.17
CA PHE A 36 3.61 -4.53 -8.83
C PHE A 36 3.71 -4.58 -10.34
N GLU A 37 4.78 -4.05 -10.93
CA GLU A 37 5.01 -4.08 -12.37
C GLU A 37 5.27 -5.53 -12.85
N ALA A 38 6.12 -6.27 -12.14
CA ALA A 38 6.38 -7.68 -12.44
C ALA A 38 5.13 -8.58 -12.37
N ASN A 39 4.14 -8.17 -11.57
CA ASN A 39 2.89 -8.91 -11.35
C ASN A 39 1.66 -8.12 -11.82
N TYR A 40 1.82 -7.21 -12.78
CA TYR A 40 0.80 -6.22 -13.15
C TYR A 40 -0.55 -6.83 -13.50
N LEU A 41 -0.58 -7.94 -14.25
CA LEU A 41 -1.82 -8.60 -14.64
C LEU A 41 -2.63 -9.06 -13.43
N PHE A 42 -1.98 -9.56 -12.38
CA PHE A 42 -2.65 -9.96 -11.16
C PHE A 42 -3.26 -8.75 -10.46
N PHE A 43 -2.45 -7.73 -10.14
CA PHE A 43 -2.90 -6.58 -9.38
C PHE A 43 -3.95 -5.74 -10.13
N SER A 44 -3.77 -5.51 -11.42
CA SER A 44 -4.79 -4.85 -12.26
C SER A 44 -6.09 -5.65 -12.26
N THR A 45 -6.06 -6.98 -12.40
CA THR A 45 -7.28 -7.79 -12.33
C THR A 45 -7.97 -7.68 -10.96
N MET A 46 -7.20 -7.75 -9.87
CA MET A 46 -7.73 -7.75 -8.51
C MET A 46 -8.25 -6.39 -8.04
N LEU A 47 -7.64 -5.28 -8.50
CA LEU A 47 -8.01 -3.91 -8.10
C LEU A 47 -8.99 -3.24 -9.08
N VAL A 48 -8.94 -3.57 -10.38
CA VAL A 48 -9.84 -2.98 -11.40
C VAL A 48 -11.17 -3.72 -11.46
N SER A 49 -11.15 -5.06 -11.38
CA SER A 49 -12.41 -5.78 -11.26
C SER A 49 -12.96 -5.49 -9.87
N LYS A 50 -14.14 -4.86 -9.79
CA LYS A 50 -14.92 -4.73 -8.55
C LYS A 50 -15.27 -6.10 -7.90
N GLY A 51 -14.69 -7.20 -8.39
CA GLY A 51 -15.03 -8.60 -8.18
C GLY A 51 -14.24 -9.29 -7.07
N ALA A 52 -13.25 -8.65 -6.46
CA ALA A 52 -12.65 -9.18 -5.25
C ALA A 52 -12.76 -8.21 -4.07
N PRO A 53 -14.00 -7.94 -3.57
CA PRO A 53 -14.19 -7.35 -2.24
C PRO A 53 -13.26 -8.01 -1.19
N TYR A 54 -13.03 -9.32 -1.34
CA TYR A 54 -12.11 -10.09 -0.52
C TYR A 54 -10.64 -9.67 -0.64
N PHE A 55 -10.13 -9.35 -1.83
CA PHE A 55 -8.77 -8.83 -2.00
C PHE A 55 -8.63 -7.43 -1.44
N ARG A 56 -9.58 -6.53 -1.74
CA ARG A 56 -9.55 -5.16 -1.21
C ARG A 56 -9.56 -5.15 0.32
N THR A 57 -10.39 -5.98 0.95
CA THR A 57 -10.42 -6.10 2.41
C THR A 57 -9.09 -6.59 2.94
N GLN A 58 -8.55 -7.69 2.42
CA GLN A 58 -7.25 -8.21 2.90
C GLN A 58 -6.10 -7.25 2.63
N PHE A 59 -6.12 -6.55 1.50
CA PHE A 59 -5.08 -5.58 1.18
C PHE A 59 -5.15 -4.36 2.09
N LEU A 60 -6.36 -3.88 2.41
CA LEU A 60 -6.53 -2.82 3.41
C LEU A 60 -6.10 -3.27 4.80
N GLU A 61 -6.45 -4.48 5.23
CA GLU A 61 -6.02 -5.05 6.52
C GLU A 61 -4.50 -5.15 6.59
N PHE A 62 -3.86 -5.66 5.54
CA PHE A 62 -2.40 -5.67 5.40
C PHE A 62 -1.81 -4.26 5.52
N MET A 63 -2.29 -3.28 4.73
CA MET A 63 -1.79 -1.90 4.81
C MET A 63 -2.00 -1.28 6.19
N MET A 64 -3.09 -1.62 6.89
CA MET A 64 -3.32 -1.16 8.26
C MET A 64 -2.31 -1.76 9.23
N ASP A 65 -1.90 -3.02 9.04
CA ASP A 65 -0.89 -3.66 9.89
C ASP A 65 0.48 -3.02 9.68
N GLU A 66 0.92 -2.85 8.42
CA GLU A 66 2.21 -2.22 8.11
C GLU A 66 2.28 -0.77 8.63
N LEU A 67 1.22 0.02 8.42
CA LEU A 67 1.22 1.43 8.84
C LEU A 67 0.98 1.63 10.34
N ARG A 68 0.56 0.59 11.09
CA ARG A 68 0.30 0.72 12.53
C ARG A 68 1.57 1.00 13.32
N GLU A 69 2.70 0.48 12.84
CA GLU A 69 4.03 0.69 13.45
C GLU A 69 4.62 2.05 13.03
N GLU A 70 4.30 2.51 11.82
CA GLU A 70 4.83 3.76 11.26
C GLU A 70 4.11 5.03 11.72
N VAL A 71 2.81 4.97 12.06
CA VAL A 71 2.05 6.15 12.54
C VAL A 71 2.59 6.67 13.88
N ASP A 72 3.08 7.90 13.91
CA ASP A 72 3.47 8.60 15.14
C ASP A 72 2.34 9.45 15.71
N MET A 73 1.79 9.01 16.85
CA MET A 73 0.73 9.73 17.55
C MET A 73 1.20 11.00 18.29
N ASN A 74 2.51 11.25 18.35
CA ASN A 74 3.06 12.47 18.96
C ASN A 74 3.05 13.67 18.00
N GLU A 75 2.81 13.44 16.71
CA GLU A 75 2.70 14.52 15.74
C GLU A 75 1.48 15.42 16.01
N GLU A 76 1.66 16.74 15.85
CA GLU A 76 0.60 17.71 16.13
C GLU A 76 -0.66 17.47 15.29
N ARG A 77 -0.52 16.96 14.06
CA ARG A 77 -1.66 16.62 13.20
C ARG A 77 -2.50 15.45 13.70
N ASN A 78 -1.94 14.58 14.53
CA ASN A 78 -2.59 13.41 15.10
C ASN A 78 -3.21 13.71 16.48
N ARG A 79 -3.00 14.93 17.00
CA ARG A 79 -3.48 15.36 18.30
C ARG A 79 -5.00 15.27 18.42
N GLY A 80 -5.47 14.53 19.43
CA GLY A 80 -6.89 14.33 19.71
C GLY A 80 -7.57 13.29 18.82
N LEU A 81 -6.85 12.68 17.88
CA LEU A 81 -7.35 11.58 17.07
C LEU A 81 -7.12 10.23 17.76
N ASN A 82 -7.97 9.26 17.42
CA ASN A 82 -7.76 7.87 17.83
C ASN A 82 -6.75 7.21 16.87
N LYS A 83 -5.75 6.49 17.40
CA LYS A 83 -4.71 5.84 16.59
C LYS A 83 -5.28 4.94 15.49
N GLU A 84 -6.30 4.14 15.79
CA GLU A 84 -6.90 3.24 14.81
C GLU A 84 -7.58 3.99 13.66
N VAL A 85 -8.15 5.17 13.95
CA VAL A 85 -8.73 6.05 12.94
C VAL A 85 -7.64 6.63 12.03
N VAL A 86 -6.50 7.04 12.61
CA VAL A 86 -5.35 7.56 11.83
C VAL A 86 -4.76 6.48 10.93
N VAL A 87 -4.49 5.28 11.47
CA VAL A 87 -3.99 4.13 10.72
C VAL A 87 -4.93 3.78 9.56
N ARG A 88 -6.24 3.67 9.84
CA ARG A 88 -7.23 3.38 8.80
C ARG A 88 -7.30 4.47 7.74
N TYR A 89 -7.19 5.75 8.13
CA TYR A 89 -7.16 6.87 7.20
C TYR A 89 -5.94 6.79 6.26
N ALA A 90 -4.74 6.57 6.81
CA ALA A 90 -3.52 6.45 6.03
C ALA A 90 -3.58 5.25 5.07
N ALA A 91 -3.93 4.06 5.57
CA ALA A 91 -4.07 2.85 4.76
C ALA A 91 -5.12 3.01 3.64
N SER A 92 -6.28 3.60 3.96
CA SER A 92 -7.33 3.83 2.95
C SER A 92 -6.88 4.80 1.86
N ALA A 93 -6.09 5.82 2.21
CA ALA A 93 -5.55 6.77 1.24
C ALA A 93 -4.58 6.10 0.26
N VAL A 94 -3.65 5.29 0.78
CA VAL A 94 -2.65 4.56 -0.02
C VAL A 94 -3.32 3.53 -0.94
N VAL A 95 -4.23 2.72 -0.39
CA VAL A 95 -5.04 1.78 -1.18
C VAL A 95 -5.83 2.51 -2.27
N GLY A 96 -6.43 3.66 -1.97
CA GLY A 96 -7.19 4.43 -2.95
C GLY A 96 -6.32 4.97 -4.10
N ILE A 97 -5.09 5.40 -3.81
CA ILE A 97 -4.13 5.85 -4.84
C ILE A 97 -3.74 4.68 -5.74
N MET A 98 -3.43 3.52 -5.16
CA MET A 98 -3.11 2.31 -5.95
C MET A 98 -4.29 1.87 -6.81
N GLU A 99 -5.51 1.82 -6.25
CA GLU A 99 -6.72 1.53 -7.02
C GLU A 99 -6.85 2.46 -8.23
N TRP A 100 -6.69 3.78 -8.02
CA TRP A 100 -6.72 4.76 -9.09
C TRP A 100 -5.61 4.51 -10.14
N TRP A 101 -4.38 4.22 -9.71
CA TRP A 101 -3.26 3.98 -10.63
C TRP A 101 -3.50 2.77 -11.54
N PHE A 102 -3.95 1.64 -10.96
CA PHE A 102 -4.27 0.44 -11.74
C PHE A 102 -5.51 0.61 -12.61
N MET A 103 -6.57 1.29 -12.13
CA MET A 103 -7.79 1.54 -12.90
C MET A 103 -7.58 2.43 -14.12
N ASN A 104 -6.53 3.26 -14.11
CA ASN A 104 -6.22 4.19 -15.20
C ASN A 104 -4.98 3.74 -16.00
N GLU A 105 -4.69 2.44 -16.02
CA GLU A 105 -3.62 1.84 -16.81
C GLU A 105 -2.23 2.47 -16.56
N LYS A 106 -1.91 2.74 -15.28
CA LYS A 106 -0.64 3.33 -14.84
C LYS A 106 -0.43 4.75 -15.41
N PRO A 107 -1.23 5.74 -14.97
CA PRO A 107 -1.18 7.11 -15.50
C PRO A 107 0.15 7.83 -15.24
N LEU A 108 0.94 7.32 -14.28
CA LEU A 108 2.34 7.68 -14.08
C LEU A 108 3.22 6.43 -14.19
N PRO A 109 4.48 6.56 -14.63
CA PRO A 109 5.47 5.51 -14.51
C PRO A 109 5.57 4.93 -13.08
N PRO A 110 5.89 3.64 -12.90
CA PRO A 110 5.96 3.02 -11.57
C PRO A 110 6.93 3.71 -10.60
N ASP A 111 8.08 4.16 -11.09
CA ASP A 111 9.09 4.88 -10.32
C ASP A 111 8.60 6.27 -9.86
N GLU A 112 7.98 7.02 -10.77
CA GLU A 112 7.35 8.30 -10.41
C GLU A 112 6.23 8.11 -9.38
N MET A 113 5.40 7.07 -9.52
CA MET A 113 4.33 6.79 -8.56
C MET A 113 4.87 6.37 -7.19
N ALA A 114 5.91 5.53 -7.16
CA ALA A 114 6.60 5.13 -5.95
C ALA A 114 7.15 6.35 -5.19
N GLU A 115 7.79 7.29 -5.91
CA GLU A 115 8.27 8.54 -5.31
C GLU A 115 7.11 9.35 -4.71
N GLN A 116 6.00 9.50 -5.44
CA GLN A 116 4.83 10.23 -4.92
C GLN A 116 4.25 9.59 -3.65
N ILE A 117 4.11 8.27 -3.60
CA ILE A 117 3.60 7.58 -2.41
C ILE A 117 4.61 7.68 -1.26
N GLY A 118 5.89 7.45 -1.52
CA GLY A 118 6.95 7.57 -0.52
C GLY A 118 6.98 8.94 0.13
N MET A 119 6.93 10.01 -0.67
CA MET A 119 6.84 11.40 -0.18
C MET A 119 5.54 11.65 0.61
N LEU A 120 4.42 11.03 0.20
CA LEU A 120 3.16 11.18 0.93
C LEU A 120 3.22 10.48 2.28
N LEU A 121 3.81 9.29 2.38
CA LEU A 121 3.96 8.55 3.63
C LEU A 121 4.92 9.29 4.58
N ASP A 122 6.07 9.73 4.07
CA ASP A 122 7.05 10.51 4.83
C ASP A 122 6.46 11.83 5.35
N ARG A 123 5.53 12.42 4.57
CA ARG A 123 4.79 13.60 5.02
C ARG A 123 3.65 13.25 5.98
N LYS A 124 3.06 12.05 5.96
CA LYS A 124 1.71 11.72 6.51
C LYS A 124 1.64 10.68 7.64
N LEU A 125 2.74 10.05 8.02
CA LEU A 125 2.83 9.17 9.19
C LEU A 125 3.52 9.81 10.36
#